data_AF-A0A1B6J2D6-F1
#
_entry.id   AF-A0A1B6J2D6-F1
#
_cell.length_a   1.000
_cell.length_b   1.000
_cell.length_c   1.000
_cell.angle_alpha   90.00
_cell.angle_beta   90.00
_cell.angle_gamma   90.00
#
_symmetry.space_group_name_H-M   'P 1'
#
loop_
_entity.id
_entity.type
_entity.pdbx_description
1 polymer ?
#
loop_
_entity_poly.entity_id
_entity_poly.type
_entity_poly.pdbx_seq_one_letter_code
_entity_poly.pdbx_strand_id
1 'polypeptide(L)'
;MEEDTNLAKNKPILHVLVIGFHHKKGCQVEYSYPPLVPGGEGGESECPRGWKYLPTLALPDGSHNFDEDTVYFHLPSLTDPDQTVFGISCFRQIPVEKIKNRTADITR
;
A
#
# COMPACT_ATOMS: atom_id res chain seq x y z
N MET A 1 3.16 -25.79 19.39
CA MET A 1 3.60 -24.38 19.29
C MET A 1 4.77 -24.17 18.31
N GLU A 2 5.42 -25.23 17.79
CA GLU A 2 6.48 -25.11 16.77
C GLU A 2 5.99 -25.25 15.30
N GLU A 3 4.74 -25.62 15.06
CA GLU A 3 4.21 -25.75 13.69
C GLU A 3 3.87 -24.40 13.03
N ASP A 4 3.46 -23.39 13.81
CA ASP A 4 3.07 -22.07 13.28
C ASP A 4 4.26 -21.24 12.76
N THR A 5 5.48 -21.48 13.24
CA THR A 5 6.68 -20.74 12.84
C THR A 5 7.21 -21.16 11.47
N ASN A 6 6.92 -22.38 11.01
CA ASN A 6 7.32 -22.84 9.67
C ASN A 6 6.36 -22.40 8.57
N LEU A 7 5.06 -22.22 8.87
CA LEU A 7 4.09 -21.70 7.88
C LEU A 7 4.36 -20.22 7.53
N ALA A 8 4.89 -19.44 8.49
CA ALA A 8 5.26 -18.04 8.28
C ALA A 8 6.40 -17.86 7.25
N LYS A 9 7.26 -18.87 7.04
CA LYS A 9 8.36 -18.80 6.05
C LYS A 9 7.91 -18.94 4.59
N ASN A 10 6.67 -19.35 4.33
CA ASN A 10 6.16 -19.66 2.99
C ASN A 10 4.95 -18.81 2.58
N LYS A 11 4.77 -17.61 3.13
CA LYS A 11 3.74 -16.68 2.64
C LYS A 11 4.29 -15.85 1.47
N PRO A 12 3.82 -16.06 0.23
CA PRO A 12 4.31 -15.31 -0.93
C PRO A 12 3.87 -13.84 -0.90
N ILE A 13 2.81 -13.52 -0.15
CA ILE A 13 2.28 -12.16 0.02
C ILE A 13 2.57 -11.72 1.46
N LEU A 14 3.36 -10.65 1.60
CA LEU A 14 3.72 -10.08 2.89
C LEU A 14 2.60 -9.16 3.43
N HIS A 15 2.12 -8.23 2.60
CA HIS A 15 1.09 -7.26 2.95
C HIS A 15 0.17 -6.97 1.77
N VAL A 16 -1.09 -6.68 2.06
CA VAL A 16 -2.08 -6.09 1.15
C VAL A 16 -2.34 -4.67 1.61
N LEU A 17 -2.31 -3.70 0.69
CA LEU A 17 -2.35 -2.28 1.00
C LEU A 17 -3.41 -1.56 0.15
N VAL A 18 -4.02 -0.53 0.72
CA VAL A 18 -4.75 0.49 -0.03
C VAL A 18 -3.99 1.80 0.11
N ILE A 19 -3.64 2.39 -1.04
CA ILE A 19 -2.92 3.65 -1.11
C ILE A 19 -3.86 4.71 -1.69
N GLY A 20 -4.03 5.80 -0.95
CA GLY A 20 -4.82 6.95 -1.36
C GLY A 20 -3.96 8.18 -1.56
N PHE A 21 -4.58 9.26 -2.05
CA PHE A 21 -3.93 10.56 -2.22
C PHE A 21 -4.69 11.65 -1.47
N HIS A 22 -4.02 12.30 -0.52
CA HIS A 22 -4.55 13.45 0.19
C HIS A 22 -3.89 14.73 -0.33
N HIS A 23 -4.67 15.67 -0.86
CA HIS A 23 -4.20 16.90 -1.51
C HIS A 23 -3.18 17.76 -0.72
N LYS A 24 -3.13 17.65 0.61
CA LYS A 24 -2.09 18.31 1.46
C LYS A 24 -0.92 17.41 1.88
N LYS A 25 -1.11 16.09 1.91
CA LYS A 25 -0.16 15.14 2.50
C LYS A 25 0.50 14.23 1.47
N GLY A 26 0.00 14.22 0.23
CA GLY A 26 0.44 13.32 -0.83
C GLY A 26 -0.13 11.91 -0.67
N CYS A 27 0.59 10.93 -1.22
CA CYS A 27 0.21 9.52 -1.18
C CYS A 27 0.32 8.99 0.26
N GLN A 28 -0.69 8.26 0.73
CA GLN A 28 -0.75 7.71 2.09
C GLN A 28 -1.26 6.26 2.07
N VAL A 29 -0.84 5.48 3.06
CA VAL A 29 -1.49 4.20 3.36
C VAL A 29 -2.83 4.49 4.02
N GLU A 30 -3.91 4.02 3.41
CA GLU A 30 -5.27 4.09 3.98
C GLU A 30 -5.64 2.79 4.69
N TYR A 31 -5.07 1.68 4.25
CA TYR A 31 -5.28 0.37 4.85
C TYR A 31 -4.06 -0.53 4.65
N SER A 32 -3.79 -1.38 5.64
CA SER A 32 -2.81 -2.45 5.51
C SER A 32 -3.21 -3.72 6.24
N TYR A 33 -2.96 -4.87 5.62
CA TYR A 33 -3.13 -6.18 6.25
C TYR A 33 -2.05 -7.19 5.84
N PRO A 34 -1.34 -7.82 6.81
CA PRO A 34 -1.26 -7.42 8.22
C PRO A 34 -0.78 -5.95 8.37
N PRO A 35 -0.99 -5.30 9.52
CA PRO A 35 -0.50 -3.94 9.75
C PRO A 35 1.00 -3.81 9.45
N LEU A 36 1.40 -2.73 8.79
CA LEU A 36 2.80 -2.47 8.47
C LEU A 36 3.67 -2.22 9.72
N VAL A 37 3.07 -1.67 10.76
CA VAL A 37 3.71 -1.42 12.06
C VAL A 37 3.05 -2.31 13.12
N PRO A 38 3.81 -3.14 13.86
CA PRO A 38 3.25 -3.99 14.90
C PRO A 38 2.52 -3.18 15.98
N GLY A 39 1.30 -3.57 16.29
CA GLY A 39 0.47 -2.88 17.30
C GLY A 39 -0.25 -1.63 16.79
N GLY A 40 -0.07 -1.24 15.52
CA GLY A 40 -0.86 -0.19 14.90
C GLY A 40 -2.30 -0.64 14.66
N GLU A 41 -3.25 0.26 14.89
CA GLU A 41 -4.64 0.06 14.46
C GLU A 41 -4.66 0.20 12.92
N GLY A 42 -5.23 -0.78 12.20
CA GLY A 42 -5.07 -0.99 10.74
C GLY A 42 -5.51 0.13 9.78
N GLY A 43 -5.71 1.35 10.27
CA GLY A 43 -5.96 2.58 9.50
C GLY A 43 -4.87 3.66 9.64
N GLU A 44 -3.76 3.39 10.33
CA GLU A 44 -2.69 4.39 10.47
C GLU A 44 -1.79 4.43 9.22
N SER A 45 -1.62 5.63 8.65
CA SER A 45 -0.77 5.93 7.48
C SER A 45 0.73 5.73 7.71
N GLU A 46 1.12 4.99 8.74
CA GLU A 46 2.52 4.84 9.13
C GLU A 46 3.19 3.69 8.40
N CYS A 47 4.27 4.01 7.70
CA CYS A 47 5.18 3.03 7.14
C CYS A 47 6.40 2.85 8.06
N PRO A 48 6.96 1.63 8.16
CA PRO A 48 8.28 1.42 8.71
C PRO A 48 9.30 2.37 8.08
N ARG A 49 10.29 2.80 8.86
CA ARG A 49 11.29 3.79 8.41
C ARG A 49 11.96 3.42 7.08
N GLY A 50 12.22 2.14 6.85
CA GLY A 50 12.81 1.62 5.60
C GLY A 50 11.88 1.70 4.39
N TRP A 51 10.57 1.80 4.61
CA TRP A 51 9.51 1.84 3.60
C TRP A 51 8.78 3.19 3.54
N LYS A 52 9.36 4.27 4.06
CA LYS A 52 8.72 5.60 4.09
C LYS A 52 8.23 6.12 2.72
N TYR A 53 8.80 5.63 1.62
CA TYR A 53 8.43 6.01 0.25
C TYR A 53 7.49 5.02 -0.44
N LEU A 54 7.09 3.95 0.27
CA LEU A 54 6.17 2.95 -0.27
C LEU A 54 4.92 3.57 -0.90
N PRO A 55 4.21 4.54 -0.26
CA PRO A 55 2.98 5.08 -0.85
C PRO A 55 3.23 5.79 -2.20
N THR A 56 4.31 6.55 -2.31
CA THR A 56 4.65 7.27 -3.55
C THR A 56 5.15 6.33 -4.65
N LEU A 57 5.79 5.21 -4.29
CA LEU A 57 6.16 4.17 -5.27
C LEU A 57 4.93 3.40 -5.77
N ALA A 58 3.95 3.15 -4.90
CA ALA A 58 2.73 2.44 -5.24
C ALA A 58 1.73 3.29 -6.04
N LEU A 59 1.68 4.61 -5.77
CA LEU A 59 0.89 5.58 -6.53
C LEU A 59 1.80 6.73 -6.98
N PRO A 60 2.50 6.59 -8.13
CA PRO A 60 3.44 7.58 -8.64
C PRO A 60 2.80 8.92 -8.98
N ASP A 61 3.62 9.96 -8.99
CA ASP A 61 3.20 11.26 -9.52
C ASP A 61 2.81 11.11 -11.00
N GLY A 62 1.72 11.77 -11.38
CA GLY A 62 1.13 11.65 -12.72
C GLY A 62 0.17 10.48 -12.94
N SER A 63 -0.11 9.63 -11.93
CA SER A 63 -1.10 8.54 -12.04
C SER A 63 -2.50 9.04 -12.47
N HIS A 64 -2.84 10.30 -12.17
CA HIS A 64 -4.08 10.95 -12.60
C HIS A 64 -4.19 11.18 -14.12
N ASN A 65 -3.11 11.00 -14.87
CA ASN A 65 -3.11 11.11 -16.34
C ASN A 65 -3.56 9.80 -17.03
N PHE A 66 -3.79 8.73 -16.27
CA PHE A 66 -4.12 7.41 -16.79
C PHE A 66 -5.41 6.89 -16.16
N ASP A 67 -6.27 6.26 -16.96
CA ASP A 67 -7.50 5.63 -16.47
C ASP A 67 -7.21 4.40 -15.62
N GLU A 68 -6.16 3.64 -15.94
CA GLU A 68 -5.63 2.53 -15.16
C GLU A 68 -4.16 2.28 -15.52
N ASP A 69 -3.40 1.76 -14.56
CA ASP A 69 -2.04 1.30 -14.81
C ASP A 69 -1.59 0.30 -13.71
N THR A 70 -0.47 -0.37 -13.96
CA THR A 70 0.22 -1.26 -13.01
C THR A 70 1.65 -0.81 -12.78
N VAL A 71 2.02 -0.62 -11.52
CA VAL A 71 3.34 -0.19 -11.09
C VAL A 71 4.06 -1.35 -10.39
N TYR A 72 5.29 -1.60 -10.82
CA TYR A 72 6.19 -2.58 -10.22
C TYR A 72 7.37 -1.85 -9.57
N PHE A 73 7.65 -2.14 -8.31
CA PHE A 73 8.72 -1.49 -7.56
C PHE A 73 9.36 -2.44 -6.56
N HIS A 74 10.55 -2.09 -6.09
CA HIS A 74 11.27 -2.84 -5.08
C HIS A 74 11.34 -2.04 -3.77
N LEU A 75 11.33 -2.75 -2.66
CA LEU A 75 11.61 -2.24 -1.33
C LEU A 75 12.79 -3.02 -0.72
N PRO A 76 13.58 -2.39 0.16
CA PRO A 76 14.55 -3.12 0.95
C PRO A 76 13.82 -4.06 1.92
N SER A 77 14.36 -5.26 2.17
CA SER A 77 13.87 -6.06 3.29
C SER A 77 14.15 -5.35 4.62
N LEU A 78 13.21 -5.47 5.56
CA LEU A 78 13.33 -4.86 6.89
C LEU A 78 14.12 -5.74 7.88
N THR A 79 14.37 -7.00 7.53
CA THR A 79 15.01 -7.99 8.42
C THR A 79 16.32 -8.53 7.88
N ASP A 80 16.53 -8.48 6.56
CA ASP A 80 17.70 -9.07 5.90
C ASP A 80 18.21 -8.13 4.78
N PRO A 81 19.39 -7.50 4.91
CA PRO A 81 19.89 -6.54 3.92
C PRO A 81 20.19 -7.14 2.54
N ASP A 82 20.35 -8.46 2.43
CA ASP A 82 20.65 -9.14 1.17
C ASP A 82 19.37 -9.57 0.42
N GLN A 83 18.19 -9.19 0.92
CA GLN A 83 16.89 -9.49 0.32
C GLN A 83 16.13 -8.25 -0.13
N THR A 84 15.26 -8.44 -1.12
CA THR A 84 14.35 -7.39 -1.62
C THR A 84 12.89 -7.87 -1.55
N VAL A 85 12.00 -6.91 -1.31
CA VAL A 85 10.56 -7.11 -1.37
C VAL A 85 10.03 -6.52 -2.67
N PHE A 86 9.29 -7.32 -3.43
CA PHE A 86 8.64 -6.89 -4.66
C PHE A 86 7.26 -6.32 -4.34
N GLY A 87 7.01 -5.10 -4.81
CA GLY A 87 5.73 -4.42 -4.74
C GLY A 87 5.06 -4.39 -6.12
N ILE A 88 3.77 -4.71 -6.15
CA ILE A 88 2.91 -4.56 -7.32
C ILE A 88 1.72 -3.71 -6.88
N SER A 89 1.46 -2.63 -7.58
CA SER A 89 0.32 -1.75 -7.34
C SER A 89 -0.49 -1.61 -8.63
N CYS A 90 -1.81 -1.66 -8.52
CA CYS A 90 -2.71 -1.40 -9.63
C CYS A 90 -3.68 -0.32 -9.22
N PHE A 91 -3.93 0.65 -10.10
CA PHE A 91 -4.93 1.67 -9.87
C PHE A 91 -5.87 1.76 -11.07
N ARG A 92 -7.08 2.27 -10.81
CA ARG A 92 -8.05 2.62 -11.85
C ARG A 92 -8.89 3.81 -11.40
N GLN A 93 -9.09 4.78 -12.28
CA GLN A 93 -10.01 5.89 -12.08
C GLN A 93 -11.45 5.40 -12.18
N ILE A 94 -12.27 5.84 -11.22
CA ILE A 94 -13.69 5.51 -11.18
C ILE A 94 -14.47 6.82 -11.27
N PRO A 95 -15.26 7.04 -12.35
CA PRO A 95 -16.13 8.20 -12.42
C PRO A 95 -17.09 8.24 -11.23
N VAL A 96 -17.31 9.42 -10.65
CA VAL A 96 -18.08 9.60 -9.40
C VAL A 96 -19.52 9.14 -9.54
N GLU A 97 -20.11 9.22 -10.73
CA GLU A 97 -21.43 8.65 -11.05
C GLU A 97 -21.49 7.13 -10.91
N LYS A 98 -20.35 6.42 -10.99
CA LYS A 98 -20.26 4.96 -10.85
C LYS A 98 -19.92 4.51 -9.42
N ILE A 99 -19.64 5.43 -8.51
CA ILE A 99 -19.29 5.12 -7.11
C ILE A 99 -20.56 4.78 -6.32
N LYS A 100 -20.60 3.57 -5.74
CA LYS A 100 -21.73 3.10 -4.91
C LYS A 100 -21.79 3.76 -3.53
N ASN A 101 -20.65 3.95 -2.89
CA ASN A 101 -20.54 4.53 -1.55
C ASN A 101 -19.84 5.89 -1.67
N ARG A 102 -20.60 6.98 -1.59
CA ARG A 102 -20.05 8.33 -1.63
C ARG A 102 -19.74 8.83 -0.23
N THR A 103 -18.48 9.11 0.05
CA THR A 103 -18.01 9.79 1.26
C THR A 103 -17.87 11.29 1.01
N ALA A 104 -17.82 12.08 2.09
CA ALA A 104 -17.87 13.55 2.02
C ALA A 104 -16.68 14.20 1.31
N ASP A 105 -15.58 13.45 1.15
CA ASP A 105 -14.34 13.83 0.49
C ASP A 105 -14.35 13.66 -1.04
N ILE A 106 -15.37 13.01 -1.60
CA ILE A 106 -15.48 12.79 -3.05
C ILE A 106 -16.06 14.06 -3.70
N THR A 107 -15.18 14.86 -4.32
CA THR A 107 -15.54 16.10 -4.99
C THR A 107 -15.53 15.94 -6.51
N ARG A 108 -16.75 15.80 -7.07
CA ARG A 108 -17.09 15.81 -8.50
C ARG A 108 -16.74 14.58 -9.34
#